data_AF-A0A6J0CV31-F1
#
_entry.id   AF-A0A6J0CV31-F1
#
_cell.length_a   1.000
_cell.length_b   1.000
_cell.length_c   1.000
_cell.angle_alpha   90.00
_cell.angle_beta   90.00
_cell.angle_gamma   90.00
#
_symmetry.space_group_name_H-M   'P 1'
#
loop_
_entity.id
_entity.type
_entity.pdbx_description
1 polymer ?
#
loop_
_entity_poly.entity_id
_entity_poly.type
_entity_poly.pdbx_seq_one_letter_code
_entity_poly.pdbx_strand_id
1 'polypeptide(L)'
;MACLALSGAQHCLPELSWRTPSFPWCQAYSGSHCSPQAPVSVLILPCPHPSEAGPAGQGMQGEPRPPPSPHLWLFSPQNRFSDYEKRKEQKMLEKLEFERRLDLGQREHAELLQQSYSHKDEILQSVKQEQTRLEQGLSERQRCLDAERQQLREQLKQTEQSIASRIQRLLQDNQRQKKSSEILKSLENERIRMEQLMSITQEETENLRQREIASAMQQMLTESCKSRLIQMAYESQRQSLVQQACSSMAEMDKRFQQILSWQQMDQSKAISQILQESVMQKAAFEALQVKKDLAHRQIRNQIRLIETELLQLTQLELKRKSLDTETLQEMISEQRWALSSLLQQLLKEKRQREEELHDILVELEAKSETKQENYWLIQYQRLLNQKPLSLKLQEEGLQRQLVALLVELSAEHYLPIFAHHRISLDMLSRMSPGDLAK
;
A
#
# COMPACT_ATOMS: atom_id res chain seq x y z
N MET A 1 -9.00 1.80 35.13
CA MET A 1 -8.23 0.95 34.19
C MET A 1 -7.21 1.85 33.51
N ALA A 2 -5.93 1.48 33.58
CA ALA A 2 -5.11 1.10 32.41
C ALA A 2 -4.76 2.29 31.49
N CYS A 3 -3.53 2.84 31.50
CA CYS A 3 -2.29 2.28 30.92
C CYS A 3 -2.24 2.43 29.39
N LEU A 4 -1.16 2.87 28.72
CA LEU A 4 0.16 3.42 29.09
C LEU A 4 0.54 4.44 27.99
N ALA A 5 1.13 5.61 28.28
CA ALA A 5 2.58 5.86 28.25
C ALA A 5 3.37 5.17 27.11
N LEU A 6 4.07 5.97 26.29
CA LEU A 6 5.52 5.82 26.08
C LEU A 6 6.11 7.09 25.43
N SER A 7 7.36 7.41 25.79
CA SER A 7 8.13 8.54 25.28
C SER A 7 9.62 8.18 25.30
N GLY A 8 10.41 8.79 24.41
CA GLY A 8 11.86 8.62 24.33
C GLY A 8 12.35 7.44 23.48
N ALA A 9 13.65 7.31 23.20
CA ALA A 9 14.72 8.29 23.39
C ALA A 9 16.00 7.92 22.61
N GLN A 10 16.67 8.93 22.04
CA GLN A 10 18.13 9.09 21.90
C GLN A 10 18.98 8.06 21.10
N HIS A 11 20.21 8.51 20.79
CA HIS A 11 21.39 7.76 20.32
C HIS A 11 21.35 7.13 18.91
N CYS A 12 22.45 7.09 18.13
CA CYS A 12 23.78 7.67 18.36
C CYS A 12 24.49 8.08 17.06
N LEU A 13 25.51 8.93 17.19
CA LEU A 13 26.54 9.17 16.17
C LEU A 13 27.53 8.00 16.11
N PRO A 14 28.28 7.89 15.00
CA PRO A 14 29.70 7.52 15.04
C PRO A 14 30.57 8.73 14.68
N GLU A 15 31.70 8.87 15.37
CA GLU A 15 32.68 9.93 15.12
C GLU A 15 33.75 9.53 14.07
N LEU A 16 34.42 10.57 13.55
CA LEU A 16 35.86 10.65 13.27
C LEU A 16 36.63 9.38 12.80
N SER A 17 37.33 9.52 11.68
CA SER A 17 38.78 9.74 11.80
C SER A 17 39.43 10.30 10.54
N TRP A 18 40.31 11.28 10.72
CA TRP A 18 41.29 11.70 9.72
C TRP A 18 42.58 10.89 9.91
N ARG A 19 43.06 10.19 8.89
CA ARG A 19 44.46 9.74 8.81
C ARG A 19 45.00 9.80 7.38
N THR A 20 45.96 10.69 7.18
CA THR A 20 46.98 10.54 6.14
C THR A 20 47.94 9.40 6.52
N PRO A 21 48.65 8.85 5.53
CA PRO A 21 50.04 8.43 5.75
C PRO A 21 51.00 9.10 4.75
N SER A 22 52.19 9.44 5.24
CA SER A 22 53.27 10.01 4.43
C SER A 22 54.08 8.94 3.69
N PHE A 23 54.79 9.37 2.65
CA PHE A 23 56.05 8.77 2.14
C PHE A 23 57.11 8.59 3.27
N PRO A 24 58.29 7.95 3.03
CA PRO A 24 58.83 7.30 1.81
C PRO A 24 59.42 5.87 2.03
N TRP A 25 59.95 5.22 0.97
CA TRP A 25 61.38 4.77 0.85
C TRP A 25 61.65 3.94 -0.42
N CYS A 26 62.94 3.69 -0.68
CA CYS A 26 63.58 2.96 -1.80
C CYS A 26 63.78 3.73 -3.12
N GLN A 27 64.87 3.60 -3.89
CA GLN A 27 66.29 3.22 -3.71
C GLN A 27 66.82 3.03 -5.15
N ALA A 28 67.65 3.95 -5.66
CA ALA A 28 68.44 3.80 -6.88
C ALA A 28 69.40 5.01 -7.01
N TYR A 29 70.64 4.92 -7.50
CA TYR A 29 71.60 3.80 -7.60
C TYR A 29 73.01 4.43 -7.74
N SER A 30 74.10 3.67 -7.64
CA SER A 30 75.50 4.18 -7.58
C SER A 30 76.24 4.29 -8.94
N GLY A 31 77.24 5.18 -9.01
CA GLY A 31 78.25 5.27 -10.09
C GLY A 31 78.86 6.69 -10.19
N SER A 32 80.13 7.03 -9.87
CA SER A 32 81.41 6.31 -9.64
C SER A 32 82.30 6.06 -10.87
N HIS A 33 83.27 6.97 -11.11
CA HIS A 33 84.52 6.81 -11.89
C HIS A 33 84.39 6.44 -13.40
N CYS A 34 85.37 6.60 -14.30
CA CYS A 34 86.83 6.70 -14.17
C CYS A 34 87.51 7.43 -15.37
N SER A 35 88.85 7.56 -15.34
CA SER A 35 89.72 8.02 -16.45
C SER A 35 90.63 6.90 -16.99
N PRO A 36 91.23 7.07 -18.19
CA PRO A 36 92.59 6.62 -18.56
C PRO A 36 93.48 7.83 -19.00
N GLN A 37 94.79 7.97 -18.71
CA GLN A 37 96.01 7.17 -19.04
C GLN A 37 96.37 7.20 -20.56
N ALA A 38 97.41 7.93 -21.02
CA ALA A 38 98.89 7.65 -21.10
C ALA A 38 99.31 6.92 -22.43
N PRO A 39 100.59 6.75 -22.90
CA PRO A 39 101.96 7.31 -22.60
C PRO A 39 102.44 8.35 -23.69
N VAL A 40 103.68 8.87 -23.93
CA VAL A 40 105.13 8.73 -23.51
C VAL A 40 106.10 7.92 -24.44
N SER A 41 107.37 8.42 -24.62
CA SER A 41 108.62 7.82 -25.26
C SER A 41 108.86 7.95 -26.80
N VAL A 42 110.07 7.96 -27.43
CA VAL A 42 111.53 8.06 -27.05
C VAL A 42 112.43 8.47 -28.28
N LEU A 43 113.74 8.75 -28.09
CA LEU A 43 114.78 9.18 -29.09
C LEU A 43 115.32 8.10 -30.06
N ILE A 44 116.16 8.49 -31.07
CA ILE A 44 117.47 7.87 -31.43
C ILE A 44 118.30 8.72 -32.45
N LEU A 45 119.62 8.48 -32.54
CA LEU A 45 120.67 9.17 -33.35
C LEU A 45 121.66 8.12 -33.92
N PRO A 46 122.38 8.32 -35.05
CA PRO A 46 123.87 8.21 -34.98
C PRO A 46 124.70 8.99 -36.05
N CYS A 47 126.03 9.05 -35.84
CA CYS A 47 127.10 9.37 -36.82
C CYS A 47 128.29 8.40 -36.65
N PRO A 48 129.23 8.28 -37.62
CA PRO A 48 130.67 8.17 -37.28
C PRO A 48 131.68 8.80 -38.28
N HIS A 49 132.97 8.71 -37.94
CA HIS A 49 134.25 9.19 -38.56
C HIS A 49 135.31 8.04 -38.43
N PRO A 50 136.64 8.18 -38.70
CA PRO A 50 137.45 8.82 -39.78
C PRO A 50 138.63 7.88 -40.28
N SER A 51 139.70 8.43 -40.91
CA SER A 51 141.16 8.12 -40.69
C SER A 51 142.08 7.99 -41.95
N GLU A 52 143.40 7.82 -41.73
CA GLU A 52 144.57 8.18 -42.60
C GLU A 52 145.35 7.00 -43.25
N ALA A 53 146.25 7.27 -44.24
CA ALA A 53 147.52 6.53 -44.51
C ALA A 53 148.37 7.12 -45.70
N GLY A 54 149.67 6.77 -45.77
CA GLY A 54 150.58 6.97 -46.93
C GLY A 54 151.94 6.23 -46.76
N PRO A 55 152.79 6.09 -47.82
CA PRO A 55 154.23 5.77 -47.63
C PRO A 55 155.23 6.44 -48.64
N ALA A 56 156.53 6.06 -48.60
CA ALA A 56 157.68 6.72 -49.25
C ALA A 56 158.50 5.85 -50.27
N GLY A 57 159.69 6.29 -50.74
CA GLY A 57 160.44 5.73 -51.91
C GLY A 57 161.95 5.32 -51.73
N GLN A 58 162.74 5.25 -52.83
CA GLN A 58 164.20 4.90 -52.98
C GLN A 58 164.70 5.16 -54.45
N GLY A 59 165.99 5.10 -54.86
CA GLY A 59 167.29 5.01 -54.15
C GLY A 59 168.49 4.38 -54.94
N MET A 60 169.63 5.10 -55.07
CA MET A 60 171.04 4.64 -55.39
C MET A 60 171.38 4.08 -56.82
N GLN A 61 172.62 3.81 -57.30
CA GLN A 61 174.02 4.40 -57.32
C GLN A 61 174.95 3.63 -58.34
N GLY A 62 176.13 4.14 -58.80
CA GLY A 62 177.22 3.32 -59.43
C GLY A 62 178.28 3.98 -60.39
N GLU A 63 179.53 3.45 -60.44
CA GLU A 63 180.68 3.74 -61.38
C GLU A 63 181.40 2.39 -61.79
N PRO A 64 182.66 2.19 -62.32
CA PRO A 64 183.88 3.03 -62.39
C PRO A 64 184.76 3.06 -63.70
N ARG A 65 185.80 3.94 -63.72
CA ARG A 65 186.94 4.02 -64.70
C ARG A 65 187.93 2.82 -64.73
N PRO A 66 188.73 2.65 -65.83
CA PRO A 66 190.22 2.59 -65.71
C PRO A 66 191.09 3.11 -66.92
N PRO A 67 192.45 3.20 -66.81
CA PRO A 67 193.43 3.60 -67.87
C PRO A 67 194.57 2.53 -68.10
N PRO A 68 195.83 2.84 -68.52
CA PRO A 68 196.42 3.38 -69.78
C PRO A 68 197.47 2.42 -70.46
N SER A 69 198.21 2.83 -71.53
CA SER A 69 199.65 2.47 -71.87
C SER A 69 200.07 2.74 -73.36
N PRO A 70 201.38 2.72 -73.76
CA PRO A 70 201.91 3.47 -74.94
C PRO A 70 202.81 2.70 -75.97
N HIS A 71 203.46 3.46 -76.91
CA HIS A 71 204.53 3.10 -77.89
C HIS A 71 204.07 2.44 -79.24
N LEU A 72 204.76 2.50 -80.41
CA LEU A 72 206.03 3.14 -80.86
C LEU A 72 206.12 3.29 -82.43
N TRP A 73 206.79 4.33 -82.98
CA TRP A 73 207.50 4.44 -84.30
C TRP A 73 206.79 4.06 -85.66
N LEU A 74 207.22 4.44 -86.89
CA LEU A 74 208.18 5.44 -87.46
C LEU A 74 207.89 5.73 -88.98
N PHE A 75 208.56 6.77 -89.54
CA PHE A 75 208.70 7.15 -90.98
C PHE A 75 207.41 7.52 -91.77
N SER A 76 207.43 8.38 -92.81
CA SER A 76 208.45 9.30 -93.34
C SER A 76 207.84 10.71 -93.61
N PRO A 77 208.64 11.80 -93.73
CA PRO A 77 208.11 13.16 -93.77
C PRO A 77 207.79 13.65 -95.20
N GLN A 78 206.51 13.65 -95.58
CA GLN A 78 205.94 14.65 -96.51
C GLN A 78 204.41 14.81 -96.37
N ASN A 79 203.68 13.73 -96.05
CA ASN A 79 202.20 13.73 -96.04
C ASN A 79 201.52 14.37 -94.80
N ARG A 80 202.25 14.68 -93.72
CA ARG A 80 201.64 14.98 -92.40
C ARG A 80 200.78 16.24 -92.28
N PHE A 81 200.79 17.14 -93.27
CA PHE A 81 199.96 18.36 -93.22
C PHE A 81 198.47 18.10 -93.55
N SER A 82 198.16 17.29 -94.57
CA SER A 82 196.78 17.14 -95.09
C SER A 82 195.80 16.53 -94.06
N ASP A 83 196.27 15.62 -93.21
CA ASP A 83 195.42 14.96 -92.21
C ASP A 83 195.07 15.85 -91.01
N TYR A 84 195.83 16.93 -90.79
CA TYR A 84 195.60 17.86 -89.68
C TYR A 84 194.47 18.84 -89.99
N GLU A 85 194.34 19.27 -91.26
CA GLU A 85 193.28 20.17 -91.72
C GLU A 85 191.91 19.47 -91.71
N LYS A 86 191.81 18.27 -92.28
CA LYS A 86 190.57 17.47 -92.30
C LYS A 86 189.99 17.24 -90.89
N ARG A 87 190.85 16.97 -89.90
CA ARG A 87 190.45 16.81 -88.48
C ARG A 87 189.99 18.11 -87.82
N LYS A 88 190.45 19.27 -88.31
CA LYS A 88 189.99 20.60 -87.85
C LYS A 88 188.61 20.91 -88.41
N GLU A 89 188.36 20.56 -89.66
CA GLU A 89 187.06 20.73 -90.32
C GLU A 89 185.98 19.83 -89.71
N GLN A 90 186.27 18.53 -89.49
CA GLN A 90 185.35 17.61 -88.83
C GLN A 90 184.88 18.14 -87.46
N LYS A 91 185.80 18.60 -86.61
CA LYS A 91 185.47 19.18 -85.29
C LYS A 91 184.71 20.51 -85.34
N MET A 92 184.73 21.20 -86.47
CA MET A 92 183.91 22.40 -86.69
C MET A 92 182.49 22.02 -87.09
N LEU A 93 182.33 21.01 -87.95
CA LEU A 93 181.02 20.45 -88.32
C LEU A 93 180.32 19.78 -87.13
N GLU A 94 181.04 18.97 -86.33
CA GLU A 94 180.52 18.35 -85.10
C GLU A 94 179.95 19.38 -84.11
N LYS A 95 180.59 20.55 -83.98
CA LYS A 95 180.11 21.66 -83.14
C LYS A 95 178.83 22.29 -83.69
N LEU A 96 178.81 22.62 -84.98
CA LEU A 96 177.62 23.18 -85.63
C LEU A 96 176.43 22.20 -85.57
N GLU A 97 176.67 20.89 -85.66
CA GLU A 97 175.64 19.88 -85.42
C GLU A 97 175.17 19.83 -83.96
N PHE A 98 176.08 19.91 -82.99
CA PHE A 98 175.71 19.94 -81.57
C PHE A 98 174.90 21.18 -81.21
N GLU A 99 175.34 22.36 -81.68
CA GLU A 99 174.63 23.64 -81.52
C GLU A 99 173.22 23.56 -82.13
N ARG A 100 173.08 23.04 -83.37
CA ARG A 100 171.77 22.80 -83.99
C ARG A 100 170.87 21.85 -83.20
N ARG A 101 171.41 20.77 -82.63
CA ARG A 101 170.64 19.82 -81.81
C ARG A 101 170.21 20.44 -80.47
N LEU A 102 171.06 21.27 -79.86
CA LEU A 102 170.74 22.02 -78.64
C LEU A 102 169.61 23.04 -78.92
N ASP A 103 169.74 23.80 -80.00
CA ASP A 103 168.75 24.75 -80.51
C ASP A 103 167.37 24.10 -80.74
N LEU A 104 167.35 22.93 -81.38
CA LEU A 104 166.13 22.17 -81.64
C LEU A 104 165.49 21.68 -80.32
N GLY A 105 166.27 21.04 -79.45
CA GLY A 105 165.77 20.58 -78.14
C GLY A 105 165.25 21.72 -77.25
N GLN A 106 165.86 22.91 -77.31
CA GLN A 106 165.34 24.10 -76.62
C GLN A 106 164.02 24.60 -77.19
N ARG A 107 163.85 24.58 -78.52
CA ARG A 107 162.57 24.93 -79.19
C ARG A 107 161.49 23.93 -78.83
N GLU A 108 161.75 22.63 -78.98
CA GLU A 108 160.84 21.55 -78.61
C GLU A 108 160.39 21.65 -77.14
N HIS A 109 161.31 21.96 -76.21
CA HIS A 109 160.97 22.10 -74.80
C HIS A 109 160.18 23.39 -74.51
N ALA A 110 160.47 24.49 -75.20
CA ALA A 110 159.68 25.73 -75.12
C ALA A 110 158.26 25.56 -75.70
N GLU A 111 158.13 24.84 -76.81
CA GLU A 111 156.84 24.51 -77.45
C GLU A 111 156.00 23.61 -76.54
N LEU A 112 156.59 22.56 -75.95
CA LEU A 112 155.90 21.70 -74.97
C LEU A 112 155.49 22.46 -73.71
N LEU A 113 156.30 23.41 -73.23
CA LEU A 113 155.91 24.29 -72.13
C LEU A 113 154.76 25.20 -72.54
N GLN A 114 154.81 25.83 -73.72
CA GLN A 114 153.73 26.69 -74.22
C GLN A 114 152.42 25.92 -74.40
N GLN A 115 152.45 24.70 -74.95
CA GLN A 115 151.30 23.80 -75.05
C GLN A 115 150.78 23.39 -73.65
N SER A 116 151.68 23.15 -72.69
CA SER A 116 151.29 22.85 -71.31
C SER A 116 150.63 24.05 -70.62
N TYR A 117 151.08 25.28 -70.89
CA TYR A 117 150.46 26.50 -70.38
C TYR A 117 149.12 26.77 -71.04
N SER A 118 149.00 26.70 -72.37
CA SER A 118 147.71 26.92 -73.06
C SER A 118 146.67 25.89 -72.61
N HIS A 119 147.05 24.62 -72.48
CA HIS A 119 146.13 23.58 -72.02
C HIS A 119 145.71 23.76 -70.54
N LYS A 120 146.62 24.22 -69.67
CA LYS A 120 146.26 24.61 -68.28
C LYS A 120 145.31 25.80 -68.26
N ASP A 121 145.54 26.81 -69.09
CA ASP A 121 144.67 27.99 -69.18
C ASP A 121 143.30 27.67 -69.78
N GLU A 122 143.23 26.76 -70.76
CA GLU A 122 141.97 26.19 -71.28
C GLU A 122 141.17 25.48 -70.17
N ILE A 123 141.82 24.61 -69.40
CA ILE A 123 141.19 23.92 -68.25
C ILE A 123 140.74 24.93 -67.20
N LEU A 124 141.57 25.91 -66.85
CA LEU A 124 141.22 26.95 -65.86
C LEU A 124 140.11 27.87 -66.36
N GLN A 125 140.00 28.13 -67.66
CA GLN A 125 138.87 28.86 -68.26
C GLN A 125 137.59 28.02 -68.20
N SER A 126 137.65 26.74 -68.57
CA SER A 126 136.53 25.80 -68.50
C SER A 126 136.00 25.65 -67.06
N VAL A 127 136.90 25.47 -66.08
CA VAL A 127 136.54 25.39 -64.64
C VAL A 127 135.90 26.70 -64.15
N LYS A 128 136.39 27.88 -64.58
CA LYS A 128 135.76 29.17 -64.25
C LYS A 128 134.38 29.34 -64.90
N GLN A 129 134.20 28.86 -66.13
CA GLN A 129 132.92 28.88 -66.83
C GLN A 129 131.90 27.96 -66.14
N GLU A 130 132.27 26.72 -65.80
CA GLU A 130 131.39 25.80 -65.07
C GLU A 130 131.14 26.26 -63.62
N GLN A 131 132.14 26.84 -62.93
CA GLN A 131 131.92 27.44 -61.60
C GLN A 131 130.90 28.58 -61.67
N THR A 132 131.07 29.56 -62.57
CA THR A 132 130.14 30.68 -62.68
C THR A 132 128.76 30.25 -63.16
N ARG A 133 128.66 29.22 -64.01
CA ARG A 133 127.40 28.57 -64.40
C ARG A 133 126.69 27.87 -63.22
N LEU A 134 127.44 27.18 -62.36
CA LEU A 134 126.90 26.54 -61.16
C LEU A 134 126.47 27.58 -60.11
N GLU A 135 127.26 28.63 -59.89
CA GLU A 135 126.92 29.76 -59.00
C GLU A 135 125.66 30.48 -59.49
N GLN A 136 125.53 30.72 -60.80
CA GLN A 136 124.32 31.25 -61.43
C GLN A 136 123.11 30.33 -61.18
N GLY A 137 123.20 29.06 -61.54
CA GLY A 137 122.10 28.10 -61.38
C GLY A 137 121.68 27.87 -59.92
N LEU A 138 122.62 27.91 -58.97
CA LEU A 138 122.33 27.90 -57.54
C LEU A 138 121.60 29.19 -57.10
N SER A 139 122.06 30.36 -57.57
CA SER A 139 121.41 31.64 -57.26
C SER A 139 120.00 31.75 -57.84
N GLU A 140 119.78 31.20 -59.05
CA GLU A 140 118.47 31.12 -59.69
C GLU A 140 117.55 30.15 -58.94
N ARG A 141 118.02 28.94 -58.61
CA ARG A 141 117.21 27.99 -57.85
C ARG A 141 116.87 28.52 -56.46
N GLN A 142 117.79 29.23 -55.81
CA GLN A 142 117.50 29.92 -54.54
C GLN A 142 116.45 31.01 -54.71
N ARG A 143 116.57 31.89 -55.72
CA ARG A 143 115.56 32.92 -56.04
C ARG A 143 114.18 32.32 -56.31
N CYS A 144 114.10 31.22 -57.06
CA CYS A 144 112.84 30.51 -57.29
C CYS A 144 112.26 29.97 -55.98
N LEU A 145 113.06 29.26 -55.16
CA LEU A 145 112.60 28.73 -53.87
C LEU A 145 112.16 29.83 -52.90
N ASP A 146 112.86 30.96 -52.86
CA ASP A 146 112.48 32.08 -51.99
C ASP A 146 111.25 32.84 -52.52
N ALA A 147 111.00 32.86 -53.83
CA ALA A 147 109.74 33.34 -54.42
C ALA A 147 108.57 32.38 -54.14
N GLU A 148 108.75 31.06 -54.30
CA GLU A 148 107.78 30.02 -53.92
C GLU A 148 107.41 30.16 -52.43
N ARG A 149 108.40 30.35 -51.56
CA ARG A 149 108.21 30.60 -50.11
C ARG A 149 107.47 31.91 -49.82
N GLN A 150 107.69 32.97 -50.59
CA GLN A 150 106.97 34.24 -50.44
C GLN A 150 105.50 34.07 -50.82
N GLN A 151 105.21 33.48 -51.98
CA GLN A 151 103.84 33.20 -52.44
C GLN A 151 103.05 32.35 -51.44
N LEU A 152 103.65 31.28 -50.90
CA LEU A 152 103.00 30.45 -49.88
C LEU A 152 102.75 31.21 -48.57
N ARG A 153 103.68 32.08 -48.14
CA ARG A 153 103.47 32.95 -46.95
C ARG A 153 102.38 33.99 -47.17
N GLU A 154 102.22 34.50 -48.39
CA GLU A 154 101.16 35.44 -48.73
C GLU A 154 99.79 34.77 -48.82
N GLN A 155 99.70 33.59 -49.43
CA GLN A 155 98.48 32.77 -49.44
C GLN A 155 98.06 32.39 -48.02
N LEU A 156 98.99 31.97 -47.16
CA LEU A 156 98.71 31.71 -45.75
C LEU A 156 98.17 32.96 -45.04
N LYS A 157 98.85 34.11 -45.13
CA LYS A 157 98.35 35.38 -44.55
C LYS A 157 96.95 35.77 -45.05
N GLN A 158 96.67 35.60 -46.36
CA GLN A 158 95.35 35.89 -46.93
C GLN A 158 94.28 34.94 -46.39
N THR A 159 94.57 33.64 -46.26
CA THR A 159 93.64 32.67 -45.67
C THR A 159 93.44 32.90 -44.17
N GLU A 160 94.49 33.20 -43.41
CA GLU A 160 94.43 33.59 -41.99
C GLU A 160 93.56 34.83 -41.78
N GLN A 161 93.75 35.89 -42.57
CA GLN A 161 92.93 37.11 -42.53
C GLN A 161 91.47 36.84 -42.91
N SER A 162 91.24 36.02 -43.94
CA SER A 162 89.90 35.60 -44.35
C SER A 162 89.19 34.81 -43.23
N ILE A 163 89.87 33.84 -42.61
CA ILE A 163 89.38 33.05 -41.48
C ILE A 163 89.11 33.95 -40.27
N ALA A 164 90.02 34.85 -39.91
CA ALA A 164 89.84 35.81 -38.83
C ALA A 164 88.61 36.71 -39.06
N SER A 165 88.43 37.23 -40.28
CA SER A 165 87.24 38.02 -40.65
C SER A 165 85.93 37.22 -40.53
N ARG A 166 85.98 35.90 -40.78
CA ARG A 166 84.82 35.01 -40.69
C ARG A 166 84.50 34.66 -39.24
N ILE A 167 85.52 34.42 -38.41
CA ILE A 167 85.38 34.22 -36.97
C ILE A 167 84.82 35.49 -36.31
N GLN A 168 85.37 36.67 -36.64
CA GLN A 168 84.88 37.95 -36.11
C GLN A 168 83.40 38.19 -36.45
N ARG A 169 82.98 37.93 -37.69
CA ARG A 169 81.57 37.99 -38.10
C ARG A 169 80.69 37.01 -37.32
N LEU A 170 81.09 35.73 -37.24
CA LEU A 170 80.36 34.71 -36.48
C LEU A 170 80.22 35.07 -34.99
N LEU A 171 81.23 35.69 -34.37
CA LEU A 171 81.15 36.18 -33.00
C LEU A 171 80.19 37.36 -32.86
N GLN A 172 80.23 38.33 -33.78
CA GLN A 172 79.28 39.46 -33.80
C GLN A 172 77.84 38.99 -34.01
N ASP A 173 77.60 38.06 -34.93
CA ASP A 173 76.27 37.53 -35.22
C ASP A 173 75.77 36.63 -34.08
N ASN A 174 76.63 35.87 -33.40
CA ASN A 174 76.25 35.14 -32.18
C ASN A 174 75.89 36.10 -31.03
N GLN A 175 76.59 37.23 -30.87
CA GLN A 175 76.24 38.28 -29.90
C GLN A 175 74.90 38.95 -30.25
N ARG A 176 74.64 39.22 -31.54
CA ARG A 176 73.34 39.75 -32.02
C ARG A 176 72.21 38.75 -31.77
N GLN A 177 72.42 37.47 -32.06
CA GLN A 177 71.44 36.40 -31.81
C GLN A 177 71.14 36.24 -30.32
N LYS A 178 72.16 36.28 -29.44
CA LYS A 178 71.97 36.25 -27.98
C LYS A 178 71.09 37.41 -27.51
N LYS A 179 71.46 38.65 -27.84
CA LYS A 179 70.68 39.86 -27.51
C LYS A 179 69.24 39.81 -28.06
N SER A 180 69.07 39.35 -29.29
CA SER A 180 67.74 39.15 -29.90
C SER A 180 66.92 38.11 -29.12
N SER A 181 67.52 36.97 -28.75
CA SER A 181 66.86 35.94 -27.96
C SER A 181 66.54 36.38 -26.53
N GLU A 182 67.35 37.26 -25.94
CA GLU A 182 67.13 37.88 -24.62
C GLU A 182 65.95 38.84 -24.68
N ILE A 183 65.87 39.70 -25.71
CA ILE A 183 64.73 40.59 -25.97
C ILE A 183 63.45 39.79 -26.18
N LEU A 184 63.46 38.77 -27.05
CA LEU A 184 62.29 37.92 -27.30
C LEU A 184 61.81 37.19 -26.03
N LYS A 185 62.74 36.68 -25.20
CA LYS A 185 62.40 36.10 -23.89
C LYS A 185 61.81 37.14 -22.93
N SER A 186 62.32 38.37 -22.90
CA SER A 186 61.71 39.42 -22.07
C SER A 186 60.31 39.79 -22.54
N LEU A 187 60.08 39.86 -23.85
CA LEU A 187 58.76 40.16 -24.41
C LEU A 187 57.75 39.06 -24.11
N GLU A 188 58.13 37.77 -24.22
CA GLU A 188 57.24 36.67 -23.84
C GLU A 188 56.99 36.62 -22.33
N ASN A 189 57.99 36.93 -21.50
CA ASN A 189 57.79 37.04 -20.05
C ASN A 189 56.81 38.17 -19.70
N GLU A 190 56.86 39.33 -20.37
CA GLU A 190 55.86 40.39 -20.20
C GLU A 190 54.49 39.99 -20.77
N ARG A 191 54.44 39.25 -21.89
CA ARG A 191 53.20 38.70 -22.44
C ARG A 191 52.49 37.81 -21.42
N ILE A 192 53.23 36.87 -20.82
CA ILE A 192 52.73 35.96 -19.77
C ILE A 192 52.30 36.72 -18.51
N ARG A 193 53.07 37.73 -18.06
CA ARG A 193 52.69 38.59 -16.92
C ARG A 193 51.39 39.35 -17.20
N MET A 194 51.25 39.90 -18.39
CA MET A 194 50.04 40.63 -18.80
C MET A 194 48.84 39.69 -18.92
N GLU A 195 49.00 38.48 -19.48
CA GLU A 195 47.95 37.45 -19.50
C GLU A 195 47.52 37.04 -18.09
N GLN A 196 48.45 36.86 -17.15
CA GLN A 196 48.15 36.57 -15.75
C GLN A 196 47.37 37.72 -15.10
N LEU A 197 47.81 38.96 -15.26
CA LEU A 197 47.10 40.14 -14.73
C LEU A 197 45.71 40.33 -15.36
N MET A 198 45.55 40.03 -16.65
CA MET A 198 44.23 40.02 -17.30
C MET A 198 43.33 38.91 -16.74
N SER A 199 43.86 37.70 -16.49
CA SER A 199 43.06 36.63 -15.88
C SER A 199 42.62 36.96 -14.45
N ILE A 200 43.49 37.56 -13.63
CA ILE A 200 43.18 37.99 -12.26
C ILE A 200 42.13 39.10 -12.28
N THR A 201 42.32 40.14 -13.09
CA THR A 201 41.35 41.25 -13.16
C THR A 201 40.01 40.82 -13.77
N GLN A 202 39.99 39.88 -14.72
CA GLN A 202 38.76 39.25 -15.19
C GLN A 202 38.07 38.50 -14.04
N GLU A 203 38.77 37.60 -13.34
CA GLU A 203 38.23 36.82 -12.23
C GLU A 203 37.72 37.72 -11.10
N GLU A 204 38.41 38.83 -10.78
CA GLU A 204 37.96 39.84 -9.83
C GLU A 204 36.67 40.52 -10.28
N THR A 205 36.55 40.93 -11.55
CA THR A 205 35.29 41.53 -12.04
C THR A 205 34.13 40.54 -12.10
N GLU A 206 34.39 39.26 -12.38
CA GLU A 206 33.37 38.20 -12.34
C GLU A 206 32.94 37.90 -10.91
N ASN A 207 33.88 37.81 -9.96
CA ASN A 207 33.61 37.68 -8.53
C ASN A 207 32.82 38.87 -7.98
N LEU A 208 33.14 40.11 -8.40
CA LEU A 208 32.38 41.30 -8.01
C LEU A 208 30.95 41.26 -8.54
N ARG A 209 30.75 40.96 -9.84
CA ARG A 209 29.41 40.77 -10.43
C ARG A 209 28.60 39.67 -9.72
N GLN A 210 29.22 38.56 -9.37
CA GLN A 210 28.57 37.49 -8.61
C GLN A 210 28.10 37.96 -7.22
N ARG A 211 28.93 38.75 -6.51
CA ARG A 211 28.57 39.35 -5.21
C ARG A 211 27.45 40.39 -5.36
N GLU A 212 27.49 41.23 -6.39
CA GLU A 212 26.44 42.19 -6.70
C GLU A 212 25.10 41.49 -6.94
N ILE A 213 25.08 40.49 -7.84
CA ILE A 213 23.89 39.67 -8.14
C ILE A 213 23.36 38.97 -6.87
N ALA A 214 24.23 38.33 -6.09
CA ALA A 214 23.85 37.67 -4.84
C ALA A 214 23.26 38.66 -3.82
N SER A 215 23.82 39.86 -3.70
CA SER A 215 23.30 40.91 -2.81
C SER A 215 21.94 41.46 -3.27
N ALA A 216 21.73 41.64 -4.57
CA ALA A 216 20.46 42.05 -5.15
C ALA A 216 19.38 40.97 -4.97
N MET A 217 19.73 39.70 -5.19
CA MET A 217 18.85 38.56 -4.88
C MET A 217 18.48 38.51 -3.39
N GLN A 218 19.46 38.72 -2.49
CA GLN A 218 19.20 38.77 -1.05
C GLN A 218 18.27 39.94 -0.69
N GLN A 219 18.47 41.13 -1.28
CA GLN A 219 17.58 42.28 -1.08
C GLN A 219 16.15 41.95 -1.50
N MET A 220 15.93 41.51 -2.75
CA MET A 220 14.60 41.11 -3.25
C MET A 220 13.95 40.03 -2.37
N LEU A 221 14.71 39.03 -1.90
CA LEU A 221 14.19 38.02 -0.98
C LEU A 221 13.75 38.65 0.36
N THR A 222 14.56 39.51 0.98
CA THR A 222 14.16 40.19 2.23
C THR A 222 12.96 41.13 2.04
N GLU A 223 12.83 41.78 0.89
CA GLU A 223 11.66 42.62 0.55
C GLU A 223 10.41 41.77 0.33
N SER A 224 10.52 40.63 -0.35
CA SER A 224 9.41 39.69 -0.51
C SER A 224 8.94 39.13 0.84
N CYS A 225 9.86 38.88 1.78
CA CYS A 225 9.55 38.46 3.15
C CYS A 225 8.86 39.58 3.94
N LYS A 226 9.37 40.83 3.90
CA LYS A 226 8.72 42.00 4.51
C LYS A 226 7.30 42.20 3.97
N SER A 227 7.15 42.18 2.65
CA SER A 227 5.86 42.31 1.96
C SER A 227 4.87 41.22 2.38
N ARG A 228 5.30 39.95 2.43
CA ARG A 228 4.47 38.83 2.90
C ARG A 228 4.06 38.98 4.37
N LEU A 229 4.96 39.41 5.26
CA LEU A 229 4.64 39.66 6.67
C LEU A 229 3.60 40.79 6.82
N ILE A 230 3.74 41.87 6.05
CA ILE A 230 2.77 42.97 5.99
C ILE A 230 1.41 42.47 5.47
N GLN A 231 1.40 41.67 4.39
CA GLN A 231 0.18 41.05 3.86
C GLN A 231 -0.51 40.17 4.90
N MET A 232 0.22 39.29 5.59
CA MET A 232 -0.36 38.44 6.65
C MET A 232 -0.89 39.24 7.84
N ALA A 233 -0.27 40.38 8.18
CA ALA A 233 -0.80 41.29 9.20
C ALA A 233 -2.13 41.93 8.75
N TYR A 234 -2.21 42.44 7.52
CA TYR A 234 -3.47 42.98 6.97
C TYR A 234 -4.55 41.91 6.81
N GLU A 235 -4.20 40.70 6.38
CA GLU A 235 -5.16 39.60 6.23
C GLU A 235 -5.69 39.11 7.57
N SER A 236 -4.85 38.98 8.60
CA SER A 236 -5.30 38.61 9.95
C SER A 236 -6.17 39.72 10.59
N GLN A 237 -5.84 41.00 10.40
CA GLN A 237 -6.71 42.11 10.80
C GLN A 237 -8.07 42.06 10.07
N ARG A 238 -8.07 41.82 8.75
CA ARG A 238 -9.30 41.69 7.95
C ARG A 238 -10.14 40.49 8.39
N GLN A 239 -9.51 39.36 8.69
CA GLN A 239 -10.19 38.16 9.21
C GLN A 239 -10.81 38.44 10.58
N SER A 240 -10.10 39.11 11.49
CA SER A 240 -10.61 39.51 12.81
C SER A 240 -11.84 40.43 12.70
N LEU A 241 -11.79 41.46 11.84
CA LEU A 241 -12.93 42.35 11.58
C LEU A 241 -14.14 41.61 10.99
N VAL A 242 -13.92 40.68 10.06
CA VAL A 242 -14.99 39.84 9.50
C VAL A 242 -15.58 38.91 10.57
N GLN A 243 -14.75 38.27 11.40
CA GLN A 243 -15.21 37.41 12.49
C GLN A 243 -16.04 38.20 13.51
N GLN A 244 -15.60 39.41 13.89
CA GLN A 244 -16.32 40.31 14.80
C GLN A 244 -17.67 40.78 14.21
N ALA A 245 -17.72 41.08 12.91
CA ALA A 245 -18.96 41.42 12.23
C ALA A 245 -19.94 40.23 12.20
N CYS A 246 -19.45 39.03 11.87
CA CYS A 246 -20.26 37.80 11.86
C CYS A 246 -20.75 37.42 13.27
N SER A 247 -19.93 37.55 14.31
CA SER A 247 -20.35 37.25 15.69
C SER A 247 -21.37 38.26 16.20
N SER A 248 -21.18 39.55 15.91
CA SER A 248 -22.14 40.62 16.22
C SER A 248 -23.50 40.38 15.53
N MET A 249 -23.49 40.02 14.24
CA MET A 249 -24.71 39.68 13.50
C MET A 249 -25.41 38.46 14.12
N ALA A 250 -24.67 37.38 14.41
CA ALA A 250 -25.23 36.19 15.05
C ALA A 250 -25.71 36.42 16.49
N GLU A 251 -25.21 37.44 17.20
CA GLU A 251 -25.79 37.91 18.46
C GLU A 251 -27.09 38.68 18.25
N MET A 252 -27.17 39.56 17.23
CA MET A 252 -28.42 40.24 16.90
C MET A 252 -29.51 39.25 16.47
N ASP A 253 -29.18 38.25 15.64
CA ASP A 253 -30.11 37.20 15.22
C ASP A 253 -30.70 36.44 16.42
N LYS A 254 -29.87 36.10 17.43
CA LYS A 254 -30.33 35.49 18.69
C LYS A 254 -31.28 36.40 19.46
N ARG A 255 -30.99 37.72 19.52
CA ARG A 255 -31.87 38.71 20.18
C ARG A 255 -33.19 38.86 19.42
N PHE A 256 -33.18 38.86 18.08
CA PHE A 256 -34.40 38.85 17.26
C PHE A 256 -35.22 37.58 17.46
N GLN A 257 -34.59 36.39 17.50
CA GLN A 257 -35.28 35.13 17.81
C GLN A 257 -35.92 35.13 19.21
N GLN A 258 -35.24 35.70 20.21
CA GLN A 258 -35.81 35.89 21.55
C GLN A 258 -37.06 36.79 21.51
N ILE A 259 -36.98 37.96 20.86
CA ILE A 259 -38.12 38.88 20.72
C ILE A 259 -39.30 38.22 19.98
N LEU A 260 -39.04 37.49 18.88
CA LEU A 260 -40.06 36.74 18.15
C LEU A 260 -40.71 35.65 19.02
N SER A 261 -39.92 34.93 19.82
CA SER A 261 -40.46 33.93 20.76
C SER A 261 -41.37 34.54 21.82
N TRP A 262 -41.02 35.71 22.37
CA TRP A 262 -41.87 36.43 23.32
C TRP A 262 -43.16 36.90 22.66
N GLN A 263 -43.07 37.49 21.45
CA GLN A 263 -44.24 37.90 20.67
C GLN A 263 -45.17 36.71 20.39
N GLN A 264 -44.63 35.55 20.01
CA GLN A 264 -45.41 34.33 19.78
C GLN A 264 -46.04 33.78 21.06
N MET A 265 -45.34 33.84 22.20
CA MET A 265 -45.90 33.49 23.50
C MET A 265 -47.04 34.42 23.91
N ASP A 266 -46.91 35.73 23.70
CA ASP A 266 -47.95 36.70 24.06
C ASP A 266 -49.16 36.64 23.12
N GLN A 267 -48.94 36.40 21.82
CA GLN A 267 -50.03 36.02 20.90
C GLN A 267 -50.74 34.74 21.35
N SER A 268 -49.99 33.72 21.76
CA SER A 268 -50.56 32.45 22.24
C SER A 268 -51.38 32.63 23.53
N LYS A 269 -50.91 33.47 24.47
CA LYS A 269 -51.66 33.88 25.67
C LYS A 269 -52.96 34.58 25.28
N ALA A 270 -52.90 35.59 24.42
CA ALA A 270 -54.09 36.35 23.98
C ALA A 270 -55.13 35.44 23.28
N ILE A 271 -54.69 34.53 22.40
CA ILE A 271 -55.55 33.52 21.78
C ILE A 271 -56.19 32.62 22.84
N SER A 272 -55.41 32.13 23.82
CA SER A 272 -55.94 31.28 24.89
C SER A 272 -56.97 32.00 25.78
N GLN A 273 -56.77 33.29 26.05
CA GLN A 273 -57.70 34.14 26.79
C GLN A 273 -59.01 34.35 26.03
N ILE A 274 -58.94 34.72 24.74
CA ILE A 274 -60.12 34.87 23.87
C ILE A 274 -60.92 33.57 23.78
N LEU A 275 -60.24 32.42 23.65
CA LEU A 275 -60.89 31.11 23.65
C LEU A 275 -61.56 30.81 25.00
N GLN A 276 -60.89 31.05 26.13
CA GLN A 276 -61.46 30.87 27.46
C GLN A 276 -62.68 31.79 27.70
N GLU A 277 -62.59 33.06 27.31
CA GLU A 277 -63.70 34.01 27.36
C GLU A 277 -64.88 33.54 26.51
N SER A 278 -64.65 33.03 25.29
CA SER A 278 -65.74 32.53 24.43
C SER A 278 -66.50 31.35 25.07
N VAL A 279 -65.79 30.46 25.78
CA VAL A 279 -66.41 29.34 26.53
C VAL A 279 -67.22 29.87 27.72
N MET A 280 -66.67 30.83 28.48
CA MET A 280 -67.36 31.45 29.62
C MET A 280 -68.60 32.23 29.17
N GLN A 281 -68.51 32.99 28.06
CA GLN A 281 -69.64 33.71 27.46
C GLN A 281 -70.74 32.74 26.99
N LYS A 282 -70.37 31.63 26.34
CA LYS A 282 -71.32 30.59 25.92
C LYS A 282 -72.05 29.98 27.13
N ALA A 283 -71.32 29.56 28.17
CA ALA A 283 -71.91 28.99 29.38
C ALA A 283 -72.82 30.00 30.12
N ALA A 284 -72.44 31.28 30.15
CA ALA A 284 -73.27 32.34 30.70
C ALA A 284 -74.56 32.57 29.87
N PHE A 285 -74.47 32.50 28.54
CA PHE A 285 -75.63 32.62 27.66
C PHE A 285 -76.61 31.44 27.82
N GLU A 286 -76.09 30.21 27.88
CA GLU A 286 -76.89 28.99 28.16
C GLU A 286 -77.61 29.11 29.52
N ALA A 287 -76.91 29.57 30.56
CA ALA A 287 -77.51 29.81 31.87
C ALA A 287 -78.55 30.95 31.87
N LEU A 288 -78.38 31.99 31.05
CA LEU A 288 -79.36 33.05 30.85
C LEU A 288 -80.59 32.55 30.08
N GLN A 289 -80.44 31.66 29.10
CA GLN A 289 -81.57 31.11 28.35
C GLN A 289 -82.43 30.19 29.23
N VAL A 290 -81.80 29.31 30.03
CA VAL A 290 -82.50 28.52 31.07
C VAL A 290 -83.19 29.41 32.12
N LYS A 291 -82.69 30.63 32.36
CA LYS A 291 -83.37 31.64 33.19
C LYS A 291 -84.52 32.37 32.46
N LYS A 292 -84.42 32.56 31.15
CA LYS A 292 -85.40 33.28 30.31
C LYS A 292 -86.61 32.44 29.93
N ASP A 293 -86.46 31.11 29.80
CA ASP A 293 -87.51 30.22 29.28
C ASP A 293 -88.68 30.02 30.26
N LEU A 294 -89.50 31.07 30.39
CA LEU A 294 -90.80 31.07 31.06
C LEU A 294 -91.70 29.98 30.47
N ALA A 295 -91.68 29.78 29.15
CA ALA A 295 -92.38 28.68 28.48
C ALA A 295 -91.96 27.30 29.01
N HIS A 296 -90.67 27.06 29.24
CA HIS A 296 -90.18 25.79 29.79
C HIS A 296 -90.45 25.63 31.30
N ARG A 297 -90.77 26.71 32.02
CA ARG A 297 -91.36 26.63 33.38
C ARG A 297 -92.87 26.38 33.32
N GLN A 298 -93.59 27.07 32.43
CA GLN A 298 -95.03 26.90 32.23
C GLN A 298 -95.35 25.46 31.81
N ILE A 299 -94.64 24.90 30.83
CA ILE A 299 -94.78 23.50 30.39
C ILE A 299 -94.49 22.53 31.54
N ARG A 300 -93.43 22.72 32.33
CA ARG A 300 -93.14 21.85 33.48
C ARG A 300 -94.18 21.96 34.61
N ASN A 301 -94.77 23.13 34.81
CA ASN A 301 -95.88 23.31 35.75
C ASN A 301 -97.19 22.69 35.23
N GLN A 302 -97.46 22.78 33.93
CA GLN A 302 -98.60 22.14 33.28
C GLN A 302 -98.49 20.62 33.32
N ILE A 303 -97.30 20.06 33.03
CA ILE A 303 -97.02 18.62 33.16
C ILE A 303 -97.28 18.17 34.60
N ARG A 304 -96.74 18.86 35.62
CA ARG A 304 -97.00 18.54 37.03
C ARG A 304 -98.48 18.60 37.42
N LEU A 305 -99.22 19.55 36.88
CA LEU A 305 -100.67 19.64 37.12
C LEU A 305 -101.39 18.43 36.49
N ILE A 306 -101.05 18.07 35.24
CA ILE A 306 -101.58 16.89 34.57
C ILE A 306 -101.20 15.60 35.32
N GLU A 307 -99.97 15.48 35.84
CA GLU A 307 -99.53 14.36 36.69
C GLU A 307 -100.38 14.26 37.97
N THR A 308 -100.68 15.38 38.64
CA THR A 308 -101.55 15.39 39.84
C THR A 308 -103.01 15.10 39.53
N GLU A 309 -103.54 15.55 38.39
CA GLU A 309 -104.92 15.23 37.97
C GLU A 309 -105.05 13.76 37.54
N LEU A 310 -104.08 13.21 36.79
CA LEU A 310 -104.06 11.78 36.45
C LEU A 310 -103.95 10.88 37.69
N LEU A 311 -103.18 11.29 38.70
CA LEU A 311 -103.09 10.59 39.97
C LEU A 311 -104.41 10.63 40.76
N GLN A 312 -105.10 11.78 40.78
CA GLN A 312 -106.44 11.90 41.37
C GLN A 312 -107.48 11.05 40.62
N LEU A 313 -107.51 11.09 39.29
CA LEU A 313 -108.38 10.25 38.46
C LEU A 313 -108.13 8.76 38.70
N THR A 314 -106.86 8.34 38.79
CA THR A 314 -106.50 6.94 39.10
C THR A 314 -107.00 6.53 40.49
N GLN A 315 -106.90 7.41 41.50
CA GLN A 315 -107.45 7.15 42.84
C GLN A 315 -109.00 7.08 42.84
N LEU A 316 -109.67 7.92 42.04
CA LEU A 316 -111.13 7.88 41.90
C LEU A 316 -111.60 6.62 41.16
N GLU A 317 -110.89 6.19 40.12
CA GLU A 317 -111.14 4.91 39.45
C GLU A 317 -110.97 3.72 40.40
N LEU A 318 -109.93 3.70 41.23
CA LEU A 318 -109.71 2.63 42.20
C LEU A 318 -110.80 2.61 43.28
N LYS A 319 -111.18 3.78 43.83
CA LYS A 319 -112.29 3.90 44.80
C LYS A 319 -113.64 3.49 44.21
N ARG A 320 -113.89 3.83 42.94
CA ARG A 320 -115.10 3.37 42.25
C ARG A 320 -115.07 1.85 42.08
N LYS A 321 -113.96 1.29 41.59
CA LYS A 321 -113.82 -0.16 41.40
C LYS A 321 -113.97 -0.93 42.72
N SER A 322 -113.50 -0.42 43.85
CA SER A 322 -113.72 -1.06 45.15
C SER A 322 -115.19 -1.05 45.57
N LEU A 323 -115.88 0.11 45.49
CA LEU A 323 -117.31 0.22 45.80
C LEU A 323 -118.19 -0.64 44.86
N ASP A 324 -117.87 -0.67 43.56
CA ASP A 324 -118.54 -1.53 42.57
C ASP A 324 -118.32 -3.02 42.91
N THR A 325 -117.18 -3.42 43.49
CA THR A 325 -116.97 -4.82 43.97
C THR A 325 -117.59 -5.12 45.35
N GLU A 326 -117.61 -4.15 46.27
CA GLU A 326 -118.18 -4.29 47.61
C GLU A 326 -119.70 -4.52 47.51
N THR A 327 -120.41 -3.68 46.76
CA THR A 327 -121.86 -3.81 46.54
C THR A 327 -122.25 -5.10 45.83
N LEU A 328 -121.45 -5.57 44.85
CA LEU A 328 -121.65 -6.89 44.23
C LEU A 328 -121.44 -8.03 45.23
N GLN A 329 -120.47 -7.91 46.13
CA GLN A 329 -120.18 -8.94 47.13
C GLN A 329 -121.24 -8.98 48.24
N GLU A 330 -121.80 -7.83 48.64
CA GLU A 330 -122.97 -7.73 49.52
C GLU A 330 -124.18 -8.44 48.90
N MET A 331 -124.56 -8.09 47.66
CA MET A 331 -125.66 -8.74 46.94
C MET A 331 -125.46 -10.26 46.80
N ILE A 332 -124.24 -10.72 46.50
CA ILE A 332 -123.92 -12.16 46.44
C ILE A 332 -124.03 -12.81 47.82
N SER A 333 -123.71 -12.10 48.91
CA SER A 333 -123.88 -12.62 50.27
C SER A 333 -125.35 -12.78 50.66
N GLU A 334 -126.21 -11.83 50.29
CA GLU A 334 -127.67 -11.91 50.49
C GLU A 334 -128.28 -13.06 49.68
N GLN A 335 -127.90 -13.21 48.40
CA GLN A 335 -128.35 -14.33 47.56
C GLN A 335 -127.89 -15.68 48.12
N ARG A 336 -126.65 -15.79 48.60
CA ARG A 336 -126.14 -17.00 49.28
C ARG A 336 -126.90 -17.31 50.56
N TRP A 337 -127.25 -16.29 51.35
CA TRP A 337 -128.03 -16.44 52.57
C TRP A 337 -129.46 -16.92 52.27
N ALA A 338 -130.14 -16.30 51.31
CA ALA A 338 -131.48 -16.69 50.86
C ALA A 338 -131.52 -18.13 50.32
N LEU A 339 -130.56 -18.51 49.47
CA LEU A 339 -130.44 -19.88 48.94
C LEU A 339 -130.13 -20.91 50.04
N SER A 340 -129.30 -20.53 51.02
CA SER A 340 -128.96 -21.39 52.16
C SER A 340 -130.15 -21.57 53.11
N SER A 341 -130.95 -20.53 53.33
CA SER A 341 -132.21 -20.58 54.09
C SER A 341 -133.24 -21.50 53.42
N LEU A 342 -133.45 -21.34 52.10
CA LEU A 342 -134.32 -22.22 51.32
C LEU A 342 -133.85 -23.67 51.32
N LEU A 343 -132.55 -23.93 51.16
CA LEU A 343 -131.98 -25.28 51.25
C LEU A 343 -132.14 -25.88 52.64
N GLN A 344 -132.01 -25.08 53.71
CA GLN A 344 -132.25 -25.52 55.09
C GLN A 344 -133.74 -25.81 55.35
N GLN A 345 -134.67 -25.12 54.67
CA GLN A 345 -136.09 -25.44 54.68
C GLN A 345 -136.39 -26.75 53.93
N LEU A 346 -135.89 -26.91 52.70
CA LEU A 346 -136.04 -28.14 51.92
C LEU A 346 -135.46 -29.38 52.63
N LEU A 347 -134.39 -29.23 53.41
CA LEU A 347 -133.81 -30.29 54.27
C LEU A 347 -134.57 -30.53 55.60
N LYS A 348 -135.60 -29.73 55.92
CA LYS A 348 -136.60 -30.05 56.94
C LYS A 348 -137.79 -30.77 56.29
N GLU A 349 -138.33 -30.19 55.22
CA GLU A 349 -139.45 -30.77 54.46
C GLU A 349 -139.14 -32.19 53.96
N LYS A 350 -137.91 -32.43 53.45
CA LYS A 350 -137.44 -33.77 53.09
C LYS A 350 -137.47 -34.74 54.28
N ARG A 351 -137.02 -34.33 55.47
CA ARG A 351 -137.00 -35.20 56.65
C ARG A 351 -138.41 -35.50 57.15
N GLN A 352 -139.27 -34.49 57.22
CA GLN A 352 -140.68 -34.67 57.56
C GLN A 352 -141.35 -35.65 56.59
N ARG A 353 -141.02 -35.57 55.29
CA ARG A 353 -141.54 -36.51 54.29
C ARG A 353 -140.96 -37.93 54.41
N GLU A 354 -139.71 -38.07 54.85
CA GLU A 354 -139.09 -39.38 55.14
C GLU A 354 -139.67 -40.00 56.43
N GLU A 355 -139.95 -39.18 57.45
CA GLU A 355 -140.65 -39.56 58.68
C GLU A 355 -142.09 -40.02 58.39
N GLU A 356 -142.89 -39.21 57.66
CA GLU A 356 -144.24 -39.58 57.21
C GLU A 356 -144.29 -40.90 56.40
N LEU A 357 -143.29 -41.15 55.55
CA LEU A 357 -143.20 -42.39 54.78
C LEU A 357 -142.79 -43.60 55.64
N HIS A 358 -142.00 -43.38 56.69
CA HIS A 358 -141.64 -44.43 57.64
C HIS A 358 -142.85 -44.87 58.46
N ASP A 359 -143.63 -43.93 58.99
CA ASP A 359 -144.86 -44.21 59.75
C ASP A 359 -145.88 -45.00 58.90
N ILE A 360 -146.05 -44.64 57.62
CA ILE A 360 -146.93 -45.35 56.68
C ILE A 360 -146.47 -46.80 56.44
N LEU A 361 -145.15 -47.06 56.40
CA LEU A 361 -144.62 -48.42 56.25
C LEU A 361 -144.88 -49.26 57.50
N VAL A 362 -144.64 -48.72 58.69
CA VAL A 362 -144.93 -49.38 59.98
C VAL A 362 -146.43 -49.68 60.10
N GLU A 363 -147.30 -48.75 59.70
CA GLU A 363 -148.74 -49.00 59.63
C GLU A 363 -149.11 -50.13 58.66
N LEU A 364 -148.42 -50.28 57.53
CA LEU A 364 -148.68 -51.32 56.54
C LEU A 364 -148.21 -52.70 57.00
N GLU A 365 -147.06 -52.78 57.68
CA GLU A 365 -146.52 -54.02 58.26
C GLU A 365 -147.47 -54.58 59.33
N ALA A 366 -147.91 -53.75 60.29
CA ALA A 366 -148.90 -54.15 61.30
C ALA A 366 -150.26 -54.57 60.69
N LYS A 367 -150.68 -53.92 59.59
CA LYS A 367 -151.87 -54.31 58.79
C LYS A 367 -151.64 -55.53 57.90
N SER A 368 -150.47 -56.16 57.94
CA SER A 368 -150.13 -57.38 57.18
C SER A 368 -149.99 -58.61 58.08
N GLU A 369 -149.33 -58.47 59.24
CA GLU A 369 -149.20 -59.56 60.23
C GLU A 369 -150.57 -60.03 60.73
N THR A 370 -151.41 -59.08 61.13
CA THR A 370 -152.82 -59.29 61.51
C THR A 370 -153.67 -59.99 60.43
N LYS A 371 -153.26 -59.97 59.16
CA LYS A 371 -153.93 -60.71 58.08
C LYS A 371 -153.37 -62.12 57.89
N GLN A 372 -152.09 -62.36 58.17
CA GLN A 372 -151.49 -63.69 58.09
C GLN A 372 -152.00 -64.61 59.20
N GLU A 373 -152.12 -64.11 60.43
CA GLU A 373 -152.66 -64.89 61.57
C GLU A 373 -154.07 -65.43 61.28
N ASN A 374 -154.94 -64.57 60.74
CA ASN A 374 -156.32 -64.93 60.37
C ASN A 374 -156.39 -66.00 59.26
N TYR A 375 -155.42 -66.03 58.33
CA TYR A 375 -155.41 -67.00 57.24
C TYR A 375 -155.17 -68.44 57.74
N TRP A 376 -154.22 -68.61 58.67
CA TRP A 376 -153.83 -69.95 59.13
C TRP A 376 -154.89 -70.62 60.02
N LEU A 377 -155.58 -69.87 60.89
CA LEU A 377 -156.71 -70.39 61.67
C LEU A 377 -157.82 -70.97 60.79
N ILE A 378 -158.18 -70.27 59.71
CA ILE A 378 -159.28 -70.65 58.81
C ILE A 378 -158.98 -71.96 58.06
N GLN A 379 -157.71 -72.25 57.75
CA GLN A 379 -157.34 -73.51 57.09
C GLN A 379 -157.40 -74.70 58.06
N TYR A 380 -156.91 -74.54 59.29
CA TYR A 380 -156.91 -75.62 60.28
C TYR A 380 -158.34 -76.08 60.63
N GLN A 381 -159.26 -75.12 60.76
CA GLN A 381 -160.67 -75.41 61.06
C GLN A 381 -161.40 -76.17 59.92
N ARG A 382 -160.97 -76.03 58.66
CA ARG A 382 -161.59 -76.74 57.52
C ARG A 382 -161.14 -78.20 57.42
N LEU A 383 -159.88 -78.48 57.73
CA LEU A 383 -159.29 -79.82 57.66
C LEU A 383 -159.99 -80.83 58.59
N LEU A 384 -160.43 -80.36 59.77
CA LEU A 384 -161.19 -81.16 60.74
C LEU A 384 -162.63 -81.52 60.31
N ASN A 385 -163.19 -80.83 59.31
CA ASN A 385 -164.62 -80.93 58.96
C ASN A 385 -164.93 -81.86 57.76
N GLN A 386 -163.97 -82.65 57.28
CA GLN A 386 -164.15 -83.53 56.11
C GLN A 386 -164.04 -85.03 56.46
N LYS A 387 -165.18 -85.69 56.76
CA LYS A 387 -165.25 -87.18 56.79
C LYS A 387 -165.35 -87.69 55.32
N PRO A 388 -164.38 -88.47 54.81
CA PRO A 388 -164.29 -88.78 53.38
C PRO A 388 -165.43 -89.66 52.85
N LEU A 389 -165.81 -89.43 51.59
CA LEU A 389 -166.97 -90.03 50.91
C LEU A 389 -166.94 -91.56 50.82
N SER A 390 -165.74 -92.15 50.82
CA SER A 390 -165.51 -93.60 50.69
C SER A 390 -166.27 -94.43 51.74
N LEU A 391 -166.37 -93.93 52.98
CA LEU A 391 -167.04 -94.64 54.07
C LEU A 391 -168.58 -94.57 53.94
N LYS A 392 -169.14 -93.41 53.59
CA LYS A 392 -170.59 -93.21 53.50
C LYS A 392 -171.23 -94.13 52.44
N LEU A 393 -170.61 -94.20 51.26
CA LEU A 393 -171.09 -95.04 50.15
C LEU A 393 -171.04 -96.55 50.44
N GLN A 394 -170.25 -96.97 51.44
CA GLN A 394 -170.13 -98.38 51.80
C GLN A 394 -171.12 -98.79 52.92
N GLU A 395 -171.48 -97.86 53.80
CA GLU A 395 -172.51 -98.04 54.84
C GLU A 395 -173.92 -98.13 54.23
N GLU A 396 -174.23 -97.33 53.20
CA GLU A 396 -175.54 -97.31 52.51
C GLU A 396 -175.86 -98.59 51.71
N GLY A 397 -174.86 -99.44 51.45
CA GLY A 397 -175.00 -100.68 50.66
C GLY A 397 -175.49 -101.91 51.42
N LEU A 398 -175.72 -101.83 52.73
CA LEU A 398 -176.13 -102.97 53.56
C LEU A 398 -177.64 -103.26 53.51
N GLN A 399 -178.01 -104.52 53.77
CA GLN A 399 -179.41 -104.95 53.86
C GLN A 399 -180.12 -104.23 55.02
N ARG A 400 -181.18 -103.46 54.74
CA ARG A 400 -181.88 -102.61 55.72
C ARG A 400 -182.37 -103.35 56.98
N GLN A 401 -182.70 -104.63 56.86
CA GLN A 401 -183.10 -105.48 58.00
C GLN A 401 -181.95 -105.69 59.01
N LEU A 402 -180.70 -105.76 58.56
CA LEU A 402 -179.52 -105.86 59.41
C LEU A 402 -179.25 -104.53 60.15
N VAL A 403 -179.43 -103.41 59.45
CA VAL A 403 -179.24 -102.06 60.01
C VAL A 403 -180.27 -101.76 61.11
N ALA A 404 -181.53 -102.18 60.91
CA ALA A 404 -182.57 -102.04 61.94
C ALA A 404 -182.21 -102.79 63.24
N LEU A 405 -181.79 -104.05 63.13
CA LEU A 405 -181.34 -104.87 64.27
C LEU A 405 -180.14 -104.25 65.02
N LEU A 406 -179.20 -103.61 64.31
CA LEU A 406 -178.04 -102.94 64.92
C LEU A 406 -178.43 -101.67 65.69
N VAL A 407 -179.44 -100.92 65.23
CA VAL A 407 -179.96 -99.74 65.94
C VAL A 407 -180.80 -100.17 67.16
N GLU A 408 -181.63 -101.21 67.04
CA GLU A 408 -182.41 -101.76 68.17
C GLU A 408 -181.52 -102.29 69.31
N LEU A 409 -180.34 -102.81 68.98
CA LEU A 409 -179.32 -103.25 69.94
C LEU A 409 -178.35 -102.12 70.37
N SER A 410 -178.61 -100.87 69.97
CA SER A 410 -177.76 -99.68 70.21
C SER A 410 -176.28 -99.81 69.80
N ALA A 411 -175.97 -100.76 68.93
CA ALA A 411 -174.62 -101.16 68.51
C ALA A 411 -174.12 -100.41 67.25
N GLU A 412 -174.61 -99.18 67.03
CA GLU A 412 -174.40 -98.40 65.79
C GLU A 412 -172.91 -98.23 65.41
N HIS A 413 -172.02 -98.18 66.40
CA HIS A 413 -170.59 -97.96 66.20
C HIS A 413 -169.88 -99.12 65.48
N TYR A 414 -170.54 -100.27 65.34
CA TYR A 414 -170.05 -101.41 64.56
C TYR A 414 -170.47 -101.38 63.07
N LEU A 415 -171.38 -100.48 62.66
CA LEU A 415 -171.80 -100.33 61.25
C LEU A 415 -170.63 -100.25 60.25
N PRO A 416 -169.53 -99.49 60.50
CA PRO A 416 -168.40 -99.43 59.59
C PRO A 416 -167.70 -100.78 59.39
N ILE A 417 -167.70 -101.65 60.43
CA ILE A 417 -167.05 -102.97 60.41
C ILE A 417 -167.90 -103.96 59.60
N PHE A 418 -169.22 -104.00 59.85
CA PHE A 418 -170.15 -104.79 59.03
C PHE A 418 -170.14 -104.35 57.56
N ALA A 419 -170.03 -103.04 57.30
CA ALA A 419 -169.88 -102.47 55.96
C ALA A 419 -168.53 -102.83 55.31
N HIS A 420 -167.44 -102.89 56.08
CA HIS A 420 -166.13 -103.27 55.57
C HIS A 420 -166.06 -104.75 55.19
N HIS A 421 -166.68 -105.64 55.97
CA HIS A 421 -166.64 -107.09 55.77
C HIS A 421 -167.83 -107.66 54.96
N ARG A 422 -168.81 -106.82 54.58
CA ARG A 422 -169.94 -107.17 53.68
C ARG A 422 -170.76 -108.38 54.14
N ILE A 423 -170.99 -108.49 55.44
CA ILE A 423 -171.71 -109.62 56.05
C ILE A 423 -173.21 -109.52 55.70
N SER A 424 -173.75 -110.57 55.08
CA SER A 424 -175.18 -110.72 54.79
C SER A 424 -175.89 -111.55 55.86
N LEU A 425 -177.23 -111.44 55.94
CA LEU A 425 -178.02 -112.15 56.95
C LEU A 425 -177.86 -113.69 56.88
N ASP A 426 -177.75 -114.24 55.67
CA ASP A 426 -177.50 -115.68 55.40
C ASP A 426 -176.09 -116.17 55.76
N MET A 427 -175.14 -115.24 55.93
CA MET A 427 -173.81 -115.54 56.45
C MET A 427 -173.85 -115.59 57.97
N LEU A 428 -174.49 -114.59 58.60
CA LEU A 428 -174.57 -114.45 60.05
C LEU A 428 -175.29 -115.64 60.72
N SER A 429 -176.34 -116.18 60.08
CA SER A 429 -177.10 -117.34 60.58
C SER A 429 -176.31 -118.66 60.61
N ARG A 430 -175.08 -118.68 60.08
CA ARG A 430 -174.20 -119.86 60.00
C ARG A 430 -172.94 -119.75 60.86
N MET A 431 -172.70 -118.62 61.52
CA MET A 431 -171.48 -118.37 62.29
C MET A 431 -171.58 -118.93 63.70
N SER A 432 -170.47 -119.47 64.20
CA SER A 432 -170.31 -119.90 65.60
C SER A 432 -169.76 -118.74 66.45
N PRO A 433 -169.88 -118.78 67.79
CA PRO A 433 -169.27 -117.76 68.64
C PRO A 433 -167.74 -117.72 68.57
N GLY A 434 -167.06 -118.71 67.97
CA GLY A 434 -165.63 -118.68 67.72
C GLY A 434 -165.22 -117.74 66.57
N ASP A 435 -166.15 -117.40 65.68
CA ASP A 435 -165.87 -116.62 64.46
C ASP A 435 -166.05 -115.10 64.68
N LEU A 436 -166.78 -114.71 65.72
CA LEU A 436 -167.11 -113.31 66.06
C LEU A 436 -166.13 -112.66 67.05
N ALA A 437 -165.01 -113.32 67.34
CA ALA A 437 -163.96 -112.86 68.26
C ALA A 437 -162.75 -112.22 67.54
N LYS A 438 -162.92 -111.84 66.27
CA LYS A 438 -161.90 -111.25 65.37
C LYS A 438 -162.52 -110.21 64.45
#